data_AF-A0A183HL58-F1
#
_entry.id   AF-A0A183HL58-F1
#
_cell.length_a   1.000
_cell.length_b   1.000
_cell.length_c   1.000
_cell.angle_alpha   90.00
_cell.angle_beta   90.00
_cell.angle_gamma   90.00
#
_symmetry.space_group_name_H-M   'P 1'
#
loop_
_entity.id
_entity.type
_entity.pdbx_description
1 polymer ?
#
loop_
_entity_poly.entity_id
_entity_poly.type
_entity_poly.pdbx_seq_one_letter_code
_entity_poly.pdbx_strand_id
1 'polypeptide(L)'
;MEIKRILDDLSRGSQTVVERVQEVLAALHEGSRGTQACINAANTVSGIIGDLDTTIMFATAGSLNPQRDSEKFGDHREAILKTAKALVEDTKALVAGAASNQEQLAVAAQNAVRTIVNLSDAVKNGAVSLSSDNAEAQVMVIHAVRDVAAALSNLIQATKNASGRSLHDPAMGHLKEAAKVL
;
A
#
# COMPACT_ATOMS: atom_id res chain seq x y z
N MET A 1 35.95 8.19 48.71
CA MET A 1 36.18 9.11 47.57
C MET A 1 36.23 8.34 46.26
N GLU A 2 37.01 7.25 46.19
CA GLU A 2 37.12 6.33 45.03
C GLU A 2 35.78 5.83 44.47
N ILE A 3 34.91 5.29 45.34
CA ILE A 3 33.61 4.70 44.93
C ILE A 3 32.69 5.76 44.30
N LYS A 4 32.67 6.98 44.85
CA LYS A 4 31.87 8.08 44.30
C LYS A 4 32.35 8.48 42.91
N ARG A 5 33.67 8.55 42.70
CA ARG A 5 34.28 8.81 41.39
C ARG A 5 33.90 7.73 40.36
N ILE A 6 33.96 6.46 40.76
CA ILE A 6 33.59 5.33 39.89
C ILE A 6 32.09 5.39 39.50
N LEU A 7 31.22 5.73 40.45
CA LEU A 7 29.79 5.91 40.20
C LEU A 7 29.52 7.09 39.24
N ASP A 8 30.21 8.21 39.43
CA ASP A 8 30.09 9.39 38.56
C ASP A 8 30.58 9.09 37.13
N ASP A 9 31.71 8.39 36.99
CA ASP A 9 32.24 7.96 35.68
C ASP A 9 31.32 6.93 35.00
N LEU A 10 30.76 5.99 35.75
CA LEU A 10 29.79 5.02 35.23
C LEU A 10 28.49 5.71 34.78
N SER A 11 27.98 6.67 35.57
CA SER A 11 26.78 7.43 35.23
C SER A 11 26.99 8.25 33.96
N ARG A 12 28.14 8.93 33.82
CA ARG A 12 28.49 9.68 32.61
C ARG A 12 28.63 8.75 31.40
N GLY A 13 29.32 7.62 31.56
CA GLY A 13 29.45 6.61 30.52
C GLY A 13 28.09 6.09 30.06
N SER A 14 27.18 5.80 31.00
CA SER A 14 25.81 5.36 30.69
C SER A 14 25.02 6.42 29.93
N GLN A 15 25.11 7.70 30.32
CA GLN A 15 24.44 8.80 29.60
C GLN A 15 24.94 8.91 28.16
N THR A 16 26.26 8.85 27.94
CA THR A 16 26.83 8.85 26.60
C THR A 16 26.34 7.67 25.76
N VAL A 17 26.26 6.45 26.34
CA VAL A 17 25.72 5.30 25.60
C VAL A 17 24.25 5.52 25.21
N VAL A 18 23.43 6.06 26.12
CA VAL A 18 22.02 6.38 25.82
C VAL A 18 21.91 7.38 24.66
N GLU A 19 22.69 8.46 24.69
CA GLU A 19 22.72 9.47 23.62
C GLU A 19 23.11 8.83 22.28
N ARG A 20 24.17 8.01 22.24
CA ARG A 20 24.59 7.33 21.01
C ARG A 20 23.56 6.34 20.49
N VAL A 21 22.86 5.63 21.38
CA VAL A 21 21.76 4.74 20.98
C VAL A 21 20.60 5.55 20.36
N GLN A 22 20.27 6.72 20.92
CA GLN A 22 19.24 7.59 20.36
C GLN A 22 19.62 8.11 18.96
N GLU A 23 20.88 8.52 18.77
CA GLU A 23 21.39 8.94 17.45
C GLU A 23 21.28 7.81 16.42
N VAL A 24 21.66 6.58 16.79
CA VAL A 24 21.56 5.40 15.90
C VAL A 24 20.11 5.07 15.58
N LEU A 25 19.21 5.12 16.56
CA LEU A 25 17.78 4.87 16.34
C LEU A 25 17.17 5.91 15.38
N ALA A 26 17.53 7.19 15.52
CA ALA A 26 17.06 8.23 14.61
C ALA A 26 17.54 7.97 13.17
N ALA A 27 18.82 7.64 12.99
CA ALA A 27 19.38 7.33 11.67
C ALA A 27 18.74 6.07 11.04
N LEU A 28 18.47 5.04 11.84
CA LEU A 28 17.77 3.83 11.37
C LEU A 28 16.32 4.12 10.97
N HIS A 29 15.62 4.96 11.73
CA HIS A 29 14.25 5.33 11.39
C HIS A 29 14.17 6.10 10.08
N GLU A 30 15.07 7.08 9.88
CA GLU A 30 15.18 7.81 8.62
C GLU A 30 15.56 6.88 7.46
N GLY A 31 16.53 5.99 7.69
CA GLY A 31 17.01 4.99 6.73
C GLY A 31 16.01 3.89 6.38
N SER A 32 14.90 3.75 7.11
CA SER A 32 13.87 2.73 6.86
C SER A 32 12.48 3.29 6.57
N ARG A 33 12.31 4.62 6.56
CA ARG A 33 10.99 5.27 6.44
C ARG A 33 10.19 4.84 5.20
N GLY A 34 10.84 4.67 4.06
CA GLY A 34 10.20 4.20 2.82
C GLY A 34 9.72 2.76 2.92
N THR A 35 10.57 1.88 3.45
CA THR A 35 10.18 0.48 3.71
C THR A 35 9.07 0.37 4.76
N GLN A 36 9.04 1.23 5.78
CA GLN A 36 7.97 1.28 6.77
C GLN A 36 6.65 1.75 6.14
N ALA A 37 6.70 2.74 5.26
CA ALA A 37 5.54 3.17 4.48
C ALA A 37 5.00 2.01 3.62
N CYS A 38 5.87 1.18 3.03
CA CYS A 38 5.46 -0.02 2.29
C CYS A 38 4.78 -1.06 3.21
N ILE A 39 5.26 -1.26 4.44
CA ILE A 39 4.62 -2.17 5.41
C ILE A 39 3.20 -1.68 5.73
N ASN A 40 3.07 -0.41 6.05
CA ASN A 40 1.77 0.19 6.37
C ASN A 40 0.84 0.11 5.15
N ALA A 41 1.37 0.39 3.95
CA ALA A 41 0.63 0.30 2.71
C ALA A 41 0.10 -1.12 2.45
N ALA A 42 0.92 -2.15 2.60
CA ALA A 42 0.50 -3.54 2.42
C ALA A 42 -0.60 -3.95 3.41
N ASN A 43 -0.54 -3.49 4.66
CA ASN A 43 -1.58 -3.72 5.65
C ASN A 43 -2.90 -3.04 5.27
N THR A 44 -2.84 -1.78 4.82
CA THR A 44 -4.04 -1.06 4.35
C THR A 44 -4.67 -1.76 3.15
N VAL A 45 -3.86 -2.16 2.16
CA VAL A 45 -4.35 -2.88 0.97
C VAL A 45 -4.95 -4.24 1.34
N SER A 46 -4.40 -4.93 2.34
CA SER A 46 -4.99 -6.16 2.86
C SER A 46 -6.37 -5.93 3.47
N GLY A 47 -6.56 -4.81 4.18
CA GLY A 47 -7.87 -4.38 4.68
C GLY A 47 -8.87 -4.10 3.55
N ILE A 48 -8.43 -3.44 2.48
CA ILE A 48 -9.24 -3.18 1.28
C ILE A 48 -9.66 -4.51 0.61
N ILE A 49 -8.73 -5.47 0.48
CA ILE A 49 -9.05 -6.80 -0.07
C ILE A 49 -10.14 -7.48 0.76
N GLY A 50 -10.05 -7.43 2.09
CA GLY A 50 -11.09 -8.00 2.97
C GLY A 50 -12.46 -7.32 2.83
N ASP A 51 -12.50 -6.00 2.64
CA ASP A 51 -13.73 -5.25 2.35
C ASP A 51 -14.31 -5.63 0.97
N LEU A 52 -13.47 -5.79 -0.04
CA LEU A 52 -13.87 -6.24 -1.38
C LEU A 52 -14.40 -7.69 -1.34
N ASP A 53 -13.73 -8.60 -0.64
CA ASP A 53 -14.19 -9.99 -0.45
C ASP A 53 -15.57 -10.02 0.25
N THR A 54 -15.80 -9.14 1.22
CA THR A 54 -17.12 -8.97 1.87
C THR A 54 -18.16 -8.43 0.89
N THR A 55 -17.79 -7.47 0.04
CA THR A 55 -18.68 -6.92 -0.98
C THR A 55 -19.03 -7.95 -2.06
N ILE A 56 -18.06 -8.80 -2.46
CA ILE A 56 -18.28 -9.93 -3.37
C ILE A 56 -19.27 -10.92 -2.75
N MET A 57 -19.16 -11.21 -1.46
CA MET A 57 -20.12 -12.07 -0.75
C MET A 57 -21.55 -11.49 -0.80
N PHE A 58 -21.72 -10.18 -0.57
CA PHE A 58 -23.03 -9.53 -0.68
C PHE A 58 -23.59 -9.55 -2.11
N ALA A 59 -22.75 -9.31 -3.11
CA ALA A 59 -23.16 -9.39 -4.51
C ALA A 59 -23.60 -10.82 -4.88
N THR A 60 -22.81 -11.83 -4.48
CA THR A 60 -23.10 -13.25 -4.73
C THR A 60 -24.40 -13.70 -4.05
N ALA A 61 -24.71 -13.15 -2.87
CA ALA A 61 -25.95 -13.41 -2.16
C ALA A 61 -27.17 -12.63 -2.72
N GLY A 62 -26.98 -11.78 -3.74
CA GLY A 62 -28.03 -10.92 -4.27
C GLY A 62 -28.48 -9.82 -3.31
N SER A 63 -27.69 -9.52 -2.28
CA SER A 63 -28.02 -8.52 -1.25
C SER A 63 -27.32 -7.17 -1.48
N LEU A 64 -26.53 -7.04 -2.55
CA LEU A 64 -25.89 -5.78 -2.94
C LEU A 64 -26.88 -4.92 -3.73
N ASN A 65 -27.61 -4.08 -3.01
CA ASN A 65 -28.69 -3.26 -3.57
C ASN A 65 -28.28 -1.78 -3.71
N PRO A 66 -28.80 -1.06 -4.73
CA PRO A 66 -28.58 0.37 -4.87
C PRO A 66 -29.02 1.13 -3.62
N GLN A 67 -28.18 2.05 -3.13
CA GLN A 67 -28.60 2.99 -2.08
C GLN A 67 -29.43 4.15 -2.64
N ARG A 68 -29.35 4.40 -3.95
CA ARG A 68 -30.05 5.47 -4.66
C ARG A 68 -30.51 4.96 -6.02
N ASP A 69 -31.80 5.07 -6.31
CA ASP A 69 -32.40 4.54 -7.55
C ASP A 69 -31.96 5.26 -8.84
N SER A 70 -31.19 6.36 -8.75
CA SER A 70 -30.86 7.21 -9.89
C SER A 70 -29.43 7.11 -10.42
N GLU A 71 -28.49 6.53 -9.65
CA GLU A 71 -27.09 6.44 -10.07
C GLU A 71 -26.92 5.30 -11.07
N LYS A 72 -26.16 5.55 -12.15
CA LYS A 72 -25.86 4.55 -13.18
C LYS A 72 -24.38 4.23 -13.17
N PHE A 73 -24.03 3.02 -13.58
CA PHE A 73 -22.63 2.60 -13.71
C PHE A 73 -21.79 3.56 -14.58
N GLY A 74 -22.41 4.13 -15.62
CA GLY A 74 -21.78 5.11 -16.51
C GLY A 74 -21.24 6.34 -15.78
N ASP A 75 -21.86 6.74 -14.68
CA ASP A 75 -21.49 7.91 -13.88
C ASP A 75 -20.16 7.66 -13.11
N HIS A 76 -19.86 6.40 -12.79
CA HIS A 76 -18.63 6.00 -12.09
C HIS A 76 -17.48 5.67 -13.05
N ARG A 77 -17.76 5.40 -14.33
CA ARG A 77 -16.76 4.94 -15.31
C ARG A 77 -15.58 5.89 -15.47
N GLU A 78 -15.82 7.20 -15.50
CA GLU A 78 -14.74 8.19 -15.64
C GLU A 78 -13.81 8.17 -14.42
N ALA A 79 -14.37 8.11 -13.21
CA ALA A 79 -13.59 8.04 -11.97
C ALA A 79 -12.74 6.77 -11.91
N ILE A 80 -13.30 5.61 -12.32
CA ILE A 80 -12.58 4.34 -12.40
C ILE A 80 -11.41 4.45 -13.39
N LEU A 81 -11.64 4.94 -14.61
CA LEU A 81 -10.57 5.05 -15.61
C LEU A 81 -9.48 6.05 -15.20
N LYS A 82 -9.86 7.16 -14.56
CA LYS A 82 -8.92 8.16 -14.07
C LYS A 82 -8.03 7.60 -12.95
N THR A 83 -8.63 6.90 -11.98
CA THR A 83 -7.89 6.29 -10.86
C THR A 83 -7.02 5.12 -11.31
N ALA A 84 -7.49 4.28 -12.23
CA ALA A 84 -6.68 3.21 -12.82
C ALA A 84 -5.43 3.76 -13.54
N LYS A 85 -5.58 4.85 -14.31
CA LYS A 85 -4.42 5.53 -14.94
C LYS A 85 -3.44 6.08 -13.91
N ALA A 86 -3.93 6.68 -12.83
CA ALA A 86 -3.07 7.15 -11.75
C ALA A 86 -2.31 5.99 -11.09
N LEU A 87 -2.94 4.82 -10.95
CA LEU A 87 -2.30 3.65 -10.33
C LEU A 87 -1.14 3.10 -11.17
N VAL A 88 -1.24 3.20 -12.50
CA VAL A 88 -0.13 2.85 -13.41
C VAL A 88 1.07 3.78 -13.18
N GLU A 89 0.84 5.07 -12.96
CA GLU A 89 1.92 6.01 -12.66
C GLU A 89 2.51 5.77 -11.25
N ASP A 90 1.67 5.48 -10.25
CA ASP A 90 2.11 5.10 -8.91
C ASP A 90 2.97 3.83 -8.92
N THR A 91 2.67 2.88 -9.80
CA THR A 91 3.45 1.65 -10.00
C THR A 91 4.85 1.92 -10.50
N LYS A 92 4.98 2.80 -11.50
CA LYS A 92 6.28 3.26 -11.98
C LYS A 92 7.04 3.97 -10.88
N ALA A 93 6.36 4.80 -10.08
CA ALA A 93 6.95 5.52 -8.96
C ALA A 93 7.44 4.57 -7.85
N LEU A 94 6.72 3.49 -7.54
CA LEU A 94 7.15 2.45 -6.61
C LEU A 94 8.44 1.77 -7.10
N VAL A 95 8.46 1.33 -8.36
CA VAL A 95 9.63 0.67 -8.95
C VAL A 95 10.86 1.59 -8.95
N ALA A 96 10.68 2.86 -9.34
CA ALA A 96 11.74 3.86 -9.29
C ALA A 96 12.17 4.16 -7.85
N GLY A 97 11.22 4.23 -6.92
CA GLY A 97 11.44 4.49 -5.51
C GLY A 97 12.33 3.43 -4.84
N ALA A 98 12.17 2.16 -5.20
CA ALA A 98 13.04 1.07 -4.69
C ALA A 98 14.53 1.29 -5.02
N ALA A 99 14.82 1.87 -6.19
CA ALA A 99 16.18 2.15 -6.65
C ALA A 99 16.69 3.54 -6.27
N SER A 100 15.84 4.39 -5.68
CA SER A 100 16.17 5.78 -5.34
C SER A 100 16.43 5.95 -3.85
N ASN A 101 15.54 6.61 -3.10
CA ASN A 101 15.70 6.90 -1.68
C ASN A 101 14.40 6.68 -0.90
N GLN A 102 14.53 6.61 0.43
CA GLN A 102 13.44 6.27 1.34
C GLN A 102 12.31 7.31 1.37
N GLU A 103 12.58 8.60 1.15
CA GLU A 103 11.53 9.63 1.07
C GLU A 103 10.66 9.40 -0.17
N GLN A 104 11.29 9.28 -1.35
CA GLN A 104 10.56 9.06 -2.59
C GLN A 104 9.78 7.75 -2.55
N LEU A 105 10.36 6.70 -1.99
CA LEU A 105 9.67 5.43 -1.78
C LEU A 105 8.46 5.58 -0.83
N ALA A 106 8.60 6.34 0.26
CA ALA A 106 7.50 6.58 1.19
C ALA A 106 6.32 7.29 0.51
N VAL A 107 6.60 8.35 -0.26
CA VAL A 107 5.59 9.10 -1.01
C VAL A 107 4.93 8.22 -2.06
N ALA A 108 5.70 7.42 -2.81
CA ALA A 108 5.15 6.51 -3.81
C ALA A 108 4.20 5.47 -3.19
N ALA A 109 4.58 4.86 -2.07
CA ALA A 109 3.73 3.92 -1.35
C ALA A 109 2.43 4.55 -0.84
N GLN A 110 2.50 5.76 -0.27
CA GLN A 110 1.32 6.48 0.20
C GLN A 110 0.38 6.90 -0.94
N ASN A 111 0.93 7.34 -2.07
CA ASN A 111 0.15 7.69 -3.25
C ASN A 111 -0.58 6.46 -3.81
N ALA A 112 0.13 5.34 -3.96
CA ALA A 112 -0.46 4.08 -4.41
C ALA A 112 -1.64 3.64 -3.53
N VAL A 113 -1.51 3.74 -2.19
CA VAL A 113 -2.59 3.45 -1.24
C VAL A 113 -3.79 4.37 -1.45
N ARG A 114 -3.56 5.68 -1.55
CA ARG A 114 -4.65 6.63 -1.79
C ARG A 114 -5.38 6.32 -3.10
N THR A 115 -4.64 5.97 -4.15
CA THR A 115 -5.20 5.65 -5.45
C THR A 115 -6.01 4.37 -5.44
N ILE A 116 -5.53 3.29 -4.82
CA ILE A 116 -6.29 2.02 -4.75
C ILE A 116 -7.52 2.12 -3.86
N VAL A 117 -7.50 2.93 -2.79
CA VAL A 117 -8.71 3.24 -2.01
C VAL A 117 -9.76 3.89 -2.91
N ASN A 118 -9.37 4.96 -3.62
CA ASN A 118 -10.28 5.69 -4.51
C ASN A 118 -10.80 4.81 -5.66
N LEU A 119 -9.94 3.94 -6.22
CA LEU A 119 -10.35 3.00 -7.26
C LEU A 119 -11.35 1.97 -6.71
N SER A 120 -11.07 1.40 -5.53
CA SER A 120 -11.95 0.42 -4.89
C SER A 120 -13.32 1.02 -4.56
N ASP A 121 -13.36 2.26 -4.05
CA ASP A 121 -14.62 2.94 -3.76
C ASP A 121 -15.41 3.29 -5.03
N ALA A 122 -14.73 3.80 -6.07
CA ALA A 122 -15.39 4.07 -7.36
C ALA A 122 -15.97 2.80 -7.99
N VAL A 123 -15.24 1.68 -7.90
CA VAL A 123 -15.69 0.38 -8.41
C VAL A 123 -16.84 -0.19 -7.58
N LYS A 124 -16.77 -0.14 -6.25
CA LYS A 124 -17.89 -0.57 -5.37
C LYS A 124 -19.16 0.23 -5.65
N ASN A 125 -19.06 1.55 -5.75
CA ASN A 125 -20.21 2.41 -6.08
C ASN A 125 -20.76 2.09 -7.48
N GLY A 126 -19.87 1.88 -8.45
CA GLY A 126 -20.23 1.36 -9.77
C GLY A 126 -21.00 0.05 -9.67
N ALA A 127 -20.48 -0.95 -8.96
CA ALA A 127 -21.15 -2.24 -8.81
C ALA A 127 -22.53 -2.11 -8.15
N VAL A 128 -22.66 -1.31 -7.09
CA VAL A 128 -23.94 -1.05 -6.40
C VAL A 128 -24.98 -0.40 -7.33
N SER A 129 -24.55 0.42 -8.29
CA SER A 129 -25.44 1.04 -9.29
C SER A 129 -25.89 0.09 -10.41
N LEU A 130 -25.31 -1.11 -10.50
CA LEU A 130 -25.86 -2.18 -11.33
C LEU A 130 -27.07 -2.77 -10.60
N SER A 131 -28.17 -3.03 -11.31
CA SER A 131 -29.35 -3.68 -10.72
C SER A 131 -28.97 -4.99 -10.04
N SER A 132 -29.56 -5.31 -8.88
CA SER A 132 -29.30 -6.57 -8.18
C SER A 132 -29.69 -7.82 -8.98
N ASP A 133 -30.58 -7.67 -9.97
CA ASP A 133 -30.87 -8.68 -11.01
C ASP A 133 -29.66 -9.02 -11.89
N ASN A 134 -28.58 -8.22 -11.81
CA ASN A 134 -27.31 -8.43 -12.49
C ASN A 134 -26.16 -8.66 -11.50
N ALA A 135 -26.40 -9.52 -10.50
CA ALA A 135 -25.42 -9.94 -9.50
C ALA A 135 -24.12 -10.45 -10.13
N GLU A 136 -24.18 -11.14 -11.28
CA GLU A 136 -22.99 -11.61 -11.98
C GLU A 136 -22.08 -10.46 -12.44
N ALA A 137 -22.64 -9.39 -13.01
CA ALA A 137 -21.85 -8.22 -13.38
C ALA A 137 -21.30 -7.47 -12.16
N GLN A 138 -22.07 -7.40 -11.06
CA GLN A 138 -21.58 -6.84 -9.80
C GLN A 138 -20.35 -7.60 -9.30
N VAL A 139 -20.46 -8.92 -9.19
CA VAL A 139 -19.36 -9.81 -8.77
C VAL A 139 -18.15 -9.64 -9.68
N MET A 140 -18.34 -9.67 -11.00
CA MET A 140 -17.25 -9.55 -11.98
C MET A 140 -16.46 -8.26 -11.81
N VAL A 141 -17.14 -7.12 -11.65
CA VAL A 141 -16.49 -5.81 -11.53
C VAL A 141 -15.76 -5.66 -10.20
N ILE A 142 -16.33 -6.16 -9.10
CA ILE A 142 -15.67 -6.12 -7.78
C ILE A 142 -14.46 -7.08 -7.76
N HIS A 143 -14.57 -8.26 -8.38
CA HIS A 143 -13.44 -9.18 -8.52
C HIS A 143 -12.27 -8.54 -9.26
N ALA A 144 -12.55 -7.80 -10.34
CA ALA A 144 -11.51 -7.13 -11.11
C ALA A 144 -10.68 -6.16 -10.27
N VAL A 145 -11.31 -5.32 -9.44
CA VAL A 145 -10.55 -4.40 -8.56
C VAL A 145 -9.87 -5.11 -7.39
N ARG A 146 -10.45 -6.23 -6.93
CA ARG A 146 -9.82 -7.09 -5.90
C ARG A 146 -8.52 -7.70 -6.40
N ASP A 147 -8.48 -8.15 -7.66
CA ASP A 147 -7.27 -8.69 -8.27
C ASP A 147 -6.21 -7.60 -8.47
N VAL A 148 -6.62 -6.39 -8.86
CA VAL A 148 -5.73 -5.21 -8.92
C VAL A 148 -5.16 -4.88 -7.53
N ALA A 149 -5.98 -4.89 -6.48
CA ALA A 149 -5.52 -4.65 -5.11
C ALA A 149 -4.52 -5.74 -4.65
N ALA A 150 -4.77 -7.01 -4.98
CA ALA A 150 -3.86 -8.11 -4.67
C ALA A 150 -2.51 -7.98 -5.41
N ALA A 151 -2.54 -7.66 -6.70
CA ALA A 151 -1.34 -7.40 -7.48
C ALA A 151 -0.56 -6.19 -6.94
N LEU A 152 -1.25 -5.13 -6.51
CA LEU A 152 -0.61 -3.96 -5.89
C LEU A 152 0.04 -4.32 -4.54
N SER A 153 -0.62 -5.11 -3.71
CA SER A 153 -0.04 -5.61 -2.45
C SER A 153 1.26 -6.38 -2.69
N ASN A 154 1.25 -7.26 -3.69
CA ASN A 154 2.44 -8.01 -4.12
C ASN A 154 3.55 -7.07 -4.62
N LEU A 155 3.20 -6.07 -5.43
CA LEU A 155 4.15 -5.05 -5.91
C LEU A 155 4.78 -4.27 -4.75
N ILE A 156 3.98 -3.79 -3.79
CA ILE A 156 4.47 -3.07 -2.62
C ILE A 156 5.42 -3.95 -1.81
N GLN A 157 5.08 -5.22 -1.62
CA GLN A 157 5.92 -6.17 -0.88
C GLN A 157 7.23 -6.49 -1.64
N ALA A 158 7.19 -6.61 -2.98
CA ALA A 158 8.38 -6.74 -3.79
C ALA A 158 9.25 -5.47 -3.74
N THR A 159 8.62 -4.30 -3.76
CA THR A 159 9.28 -2.98 -3.67
C THR A 159 10.01 -2.83 -2.33
N LYS A 160 9.35 -3.18 -1.21
CA LYS A 160 9.97 -3.21 0.13
C LYS A 160 11.23 -4.09 0.14
N ASN A 161 11.11 -5.29 -0.42
CA ASN A 161 12.20 -6.26 -0.42
C ASN A 161 13.37 -5.83 -1.32
N ALA A 162 13.09 -5.11 -2.40
CA ALA A 162 14.08 -4.60 -3.34
C ALA A 162 14.75 -3.29 -2.89
N SER A 163 14.11 -2.52 -2.01
CA SER A 163 14.60 -1.21 -1.57
C SER A 163 16.01 -1.28 -0.98
N GLY A 164 16.90 -0.39 -1.46
CA GLY A 164 18.29 -0.30 -0.98
C GLY A 164 19.21 -1.42 -1.48
N ARG A 165 18.73 -2.32 -2.34
CA ARG A 165 19.55 -3.39 -2.95
C ARG A 165 20.17 -2.93 -4.26
N SER A 166 21.21 -3.64 -4.69
CA SER A 166 21.83 -3.45 -6.00
C SER A 166 20.86 -3.78 -7.13
N LEU A 167 21.00 -3.11 -8.28
CA LEU A 167 20.18 -3.34 -9.48
C LEU A 167 20.27 -4.78 -10.04
N HIS A 168 21.33 -5.51 -9.70
CA HIS A 168 21.54 -6.91 -10.08
C HIS A 168 21.02 -7.93 -9.04
N ASP A 169 20.49 -7.47 -7.91
CA ASP A 169 19.93 -8.36 -6.89
C ASP A 169 18.66 -9.05 -7.43
N PRO A 170 18.46 -10.37 -7.19
CA PRO A 170 17.26 -11.09 -7.62
C PRO A 170 15.94 -10.44 -7.19
N ALA A 171 15.91 -9.72 -6.06
CA ALA A 171 14.73 -9.00 -5.59
C ALA A 171 14.28 -7.91 -6.58
N MET A 172 15.22 -7.27 -7.30
CA MET A 172 14.88 -6.31 -8.36
C MET A 172 14.24 -7.00 -9.57
N GLY A 173 14.58 -8.27 -9.83
CA GLY A 173 13.91 -9.10 -10.82
C GLY A 173 12.46 -9.37 -10.43
N HIS A 174 12.22 -9.78 -9.18
CA HIS A 174 10.87 -9.99 -8.66
C HIS A 174 10.02 -8.71 -8.67
N LEU A 175 10.61 -7.56 -8.32
CA LEU A 175 9.94 -6.26 -8.40
C LEU A 175 9.47 -5.95 -9.83
N LYS A 176 10.35 -6.14 -10.81
CA LYS A 176 9.99 -5.91 -12.23
C LYS A 176 8.88 -6.84 -12.69
N GLU A 177 8.86 -8.08 -12.24
CA GLU A 177 7.80 -9.03 -12.60
C GLU A 177 6.47 -8.65 -11.95
N ALA A 178 6.46 -8.33 -10.65
CA ALA A 178 5.28 -7.85 -9.96
C ALA A 178 4.69 -6.59 -10.61
N ALA A 179 5.54 -5.69 -11.12
CA ALA A 179 5.12 -4.47 -11.80
C ALA A 179 4.53 -4.71 -13.21
N LYS A 180 4.81 -5.84 -13.86
CA LYS A 180 4.20 -6.18 -15.17
C LYS A 180 2.81 -6.79 -15.04
N VAL A 181 2.55 -7.44 -13.90
CA VAL A 181 1.26 -8.06 -13.60
C VAL A 181 0.20 -7.00 -13.30
N LEU A 182 0.61 -5.85 -12.75
CA LEU A 182 -0.24 -4.69 -12.52
C LEU A 182 -0.39 -3.83 -13.78
#